data_AF-A0A7S2V9C9-F1
#
_entry.id   AF-A0A7S2V9C9-F1
#
_cell.length_a   1.000
_cell.length_b   1.000
_cell.length_c   1.000
_cell.angle_alpha   90.00
_cell.angle_beta   90.00
_cell.angle_gamma   90.00
#
_symmetry.space_group_name_H-M   'P 1'
#
loop_
_entity.id
_entity.type
_entity.pdbx_description
1 polymer ?
#
loop_
_entity_poly.entity_id
_entity_poly.type
_entity_poly.pdbx_seq_one_letter_code
_entity_poly.pdbx_strand_id
1 'polypeptide(L)'
;DCSSRRWNQSPPIHPIVVYAIDSMTMKVSLSLLAAAWMAAPPSALAYNHITRRDILDGKVEVSTAEEQPYIIAPKELPPGDLATVVRRDNGNKVDPEAMLIGLPPKITEMFNEYVQKSGLMSIFSDLLYKDPVKKGENKVYDLEDGTKWSARTSNNWITEGDMTWIDPGNEFTYEFVLDIWRKGGFDTVLDTLGEKFGNDGLWLDGTSFIIVSEFDGHNIHNDLPESGSKVFNIIFPLVIPDGTSQLLVAERGAYQDGIPINFNENVGVLVGGDTLHGTGNCNYRAKKQFRLAIAVYFIDTNEENVEEFASDDTAYYPPIGSEEFLLAQAGRHWGGNNSLATDKGRDRLFVEDERDDCPSLAEQGMCDKSLEFRNECLKSCNVFMDDETYYETLGKILNWPTEKERS
;
A
#
# COMPACT_ATOMS: atom_id res chain seq x y z
N ASP A 1 53.31 -1.92 -11.20
CA ASP A 1 51.99 -2.58 -11.17
C ASP A 1 51.83 -3.40 -9.91
N CYS A 2 50.90 -3.17 -8.99
CA CYS A 2 49.84 -2.19 -8.84
C CYS A 2 49.93 -1.67 -7.39
N SER A 3 50.11 -0.35 -7.24
CA SER A 3 50.30 0.32 -5.94
C SER A 3 48.96 0.70 -5.30
N SER A 4 48.83 0.34 -4.03
CA SER A 4 47.79 0.73 -3.08
C SER A 4 47.51 2.25 -3.05
N ARG A 5 46.22 2.62 -3.09
CA ARG A 5 45.75 3.96 -2.73
C ARG A 5 44.87 3.87 -1.48
N ARG A 6 45.41 4.40 -0.38
CA ARG A 6 44.66 4.81 0.81
C ARG A 6 43.92 6.10 0.49
N TRP A 7 42.65 6.17 0.84
CA TRP A 7 41.93 7.43 0.99
C TRP A 7 41.67 7.67 2.47
N ASN A 8 42.38 8.64 3.01
CA ASN A 8 42.05 9.36 4.23
C ASN A 8 42.00 10.82 3.81
N GLN A 9 40.86 11.49 3.99
CA GLN A 9 40.77 12.89 4.41
C GLN A 9 39.30 13.29 4.59
N SER A 10 38.92 13.48 5.85
CA SER A 10 37.67 14.13 6.26
C SER A 10 37.68 15.62 5.88
N PRO A 11 36.54 16.22 5.52
CA PRO A 11 36.44 17.65 5.32
C PRO A 11 36.32 18.41 6.66
N PRO A 12 36.64 19.72 6.69
CA PRO A 12 36.77 20.51 7.91
C PRO A 12 35.41 20.99 8.45
N ILE A 13 35.35 21.11 9.79
CA ILE A 13 34.24 21.65 10.56
C ILE A 13 34.21 23.18 10.39
N HIS A 14 33.08 23.72 9.93
CA HIS A 14 32.80 25.16 9.92
C HIS A 14 32.33 25.65 11.30
N PRO A 15 32.66 26.90 11.70
CA PRO A 15 32.27 27.45 13.00
C PRO A 15 30.79 27.85 13.02
N ILE A 16 30.10 27.43 14.08
CA ILE A 16 28.75 27.90 14.43
C ILE A 16 28.84 29.37 14.85
N VAL A 17 28.16 30.23 14.09
CA VAL A 17 27.91 31.62 14.47
C VAL A 17 26.67 31.64 15.38
N VAL A 18 26.89 32.00 16.65
CA VAL A 18 25.82 32.24 17.62
C VAL A 18 25.27 33.65 17.36
N TYR A 19 24.03 33.75 16.89
CA TYR A 19 23.29 35.02 16.92
C TYR A 19 22.66 35.19 18.31
N ALA A 20 23.00 36.29 18.97
CA ALA A 20 22.28 36.78 20.13
C ALA A 20 20.93 37.35 19.67
N ILE A 21 19.83 36.77 20.13
CA ILE A 21 18.50 37.34 19.95
C ILE A 21 18.21 38.24 21.15
N ASP A 22 18.05 39.53 20.85
CA ASP A 22 17.68 40.58 21.78
C ASP A 22 16.19 40.44 22.15
N SER A 23 15.88 40.57 23.43
CA SER A 23 14.57 40.30 24.00
C SER A 23 13.59 41.45 23.73
N MET A 24 12.63 41.24 22.83
CA MET A 24 11.41 42.06 22.77
C MET A 24 10.29 41.39 23.55
N THR A 25 9.83 42.09 24.60
CA THR A 25 8.74 41.69 25.47
C THR A 25 7.39 41.99 24.80
N MET A 26 6.73 40.96 24.26
CA MET A 26 5.29 41.03 23.95
C MET A 26 4.48 40.51 25.15
N LYS A 27 3.72 41.41 25.78
CA LYS A 27 2.64 41.05 26.70
C LYS A 27 1.49 40.48 25.88
N VAL A 28 1.40 39.16 25.79
CA VAL A 28 0.20 38.47 25.29
C VAL A 28 -0.77 38.28 26.46
N SER A 29 -2.01 38.70 26.24
CA SER A 29 -3.12 38.59 27.18
C SER A 29 -3.38 37.13 27.54
N LEU A 30 -3.34 36.81 28.84
CA LEU A 30 -3.48 35.47 29.41
C LEU A 30 -4.90 34.88 29.33
N SER A 31 -5.85 35.56 28.68
CA SER A 31 -7.29 35.22 28.73
C SER A 31 -7.84 34.52 27.48
N LEU A 32 -6.99 34.11 26.53
CA LEU A 32 -7.37 33.32 25.33
C LEU A 32 -6.66 31.95 25.24
N LEU A 33 -5.84 31.60 26.22
CA LEU A 33 -5.11 30.32 26.30
C LEU A 33 -5.88 29.19 27.03
N ALA A 34 -7.13 29.44 27.45
CA ALA A 34 -7.91 28.49 28.24
C ALA A 34 -8.97 27.69 27.43
N ALA A 35 -9.08 27.91 26.12
CA ALA A 35 -10.01 27.18 25.24
C ALA A 35 -9.31 26.38 24.11
N ALA A 36 -7.98 26.35 24.12
CA ALA A 36 -7.17 25.43 23.31
C ALA A 36 -6.48 24.43 24.25
N TRP A 37 -7.29 23.62 24.95
CA TRP A 37 -6.91 22.22 25.20
C TRP A 37 -7.08 21.54 23.83
N MET A 38 -6.17 21.71 22.86
CA MET A 38 -5.00 20.83 22.70
C MET A 38 -5.18 19.54 23.50
N ALA A 39 -5.99 18.62 22.95
CA ALA A 39 -5.67 17.22 23.10
C ALA A 39 -4.17 17.12 22.77
N ALA A 40 -3.37 16.67 23.74
CA ALA A 40 -2.04 16.20 23.40
C ALA A 40 -2.18 15.26 22.18
N PRO A 41 -1.29 15.31 21.18
CA PRO A 41 -1.28 14.28 20.14
C PRO A 41 -1.36 12.94 20.89
N PRO A 42 -2.33 12.06 20.56
CA PRO A 42 -2.59 10.86 21.32
C PRO A 42 -1.26 10.25 21.69
N SER A 43 -0.95 10.35 22.98
CA SER A 43 0.35 10.06 23.53
C SER A 43 0.67 8.62 23.15
N ALA A 44 1.71 8.41 22.34
CA ALA A 44 2.36 7.14 22.04
C ALA A 44 1.55 5.95 22.57
N LEU A 45 0.46 5.61 21.86
CA LEU A 45 -0.22 4.36 22.17
C LEU A 45 0.85 3.32 21.89
N ALA A 46 1.38 2.72 22.96
CA ALA A 46 2.38 1.69 22.83
C ALA A 46 1.69 0.52 22.12
N TYR A 47 1.86 0.44 20.81
CA TYR A 47 1.36 -0.66 20.00
C TYR A 47 2.04 -1.94 20.47
N ASN A 48 1.25 -3.00 20.66
CA ASN A 48 1.81 -4.24 21.16
C ASN A 48 2.46 -4.98 20.00
N HIS A 49 3.77 -5.18 20.11
CA HIS A 49 4.48 -6.13 19.27
C HIS A 49 4.41 -7.51 19.95
N ILE A 50 3.42 -8.31 19.59
CA ILE A 50 3.24 -9.67 20.08
C ILE A 50 4.36 -10.53 19.50
N THR A 51 5.34 -10.85 20.34
CA THR A 51 6.50 -11.62 19.92
C THR A 51 6.20 -13.12 19.93
N ARG A 52 7.03 -13.90 19.24
CA ARG A 52 7.09 -15.36 19.38
C ARG A 52 7.07 -15.81 20.84
N ARG A 53 7.79 -15.11 21.74
CA ARG A 53 7.85 -15.49 23.15
C ARG A 53 6.50 -15.28 23.83
N ASP A 54 5.81 -14.18 23.57
CA ASP A 54 4.51 -13.89 24.17
C ASP A 54 3.45 -14.93 23.75
N ILE A 55 3.51 -15.38 22.50
CA ILE A 55 2.68 -16.47 21.95
C ILE A 55 2.97 -17.79 22.67
N LEU A 56 4.25 -18.19 22.75
CA LEU A 56 4.62 -19.49 23.32
C LEU A 56 4.52 -19.55 24.84
N ASP A 57 4.64 -18.41 25.53
CA ASP A 57 4.47 -18.28 26.98
C ASP A 57 2.98 -18.16 27.38
N GLY A 58 2.04 -18.16 26.42
CA GLY A 58 0.61 -18.08 26.68
C GLY A 58 0.14 -16.73 27.23
N LYS A 59 0.83 -15.64 26.89
CA LYS A 59 0.45 -14.28 27.32
C LYS A 59 -0.70 -13.70 26.51
N VAL A 60 -1.01 -14.32 25.36
CA VAL A 60 -2.11 -13.96 24.48
C VAL A 60 -2.94 -15.21 24.18
N GLU A 61 -4.25 -15.03 24.00
CA GLU A 61 -5.10 -16.10 23.48
C GLU A 61 -4.76 -16.33 22.00
N VAL A 62 -4.51 -17.58 21.64
CA VAL A 62 -4.08 -17.97 20.28
C VAL A 62 -5.14 -18.80 19.59
N SER A 63 -5.14 -18.76 18.27
CA SER A 63 -6.01 -19.55 17.41
C SER A 63 -5.83 -21.05 17.60
N THR A 64 -6.92 -21.79 17.45
CA THR A 64 -6.90 -23.26 17.49
C THR A 64 -6.28 -23.84 16.22
N ALA A 65 -6.00 -25.15 16.23
CA ALA A 65 -5.50 -25.85 15.05
C ALA A 65 -6.56 -25.97 13.95
N GLU A 66 -7.84 -25.87 14.30
CA GLU A 66 -8.94 -25.82 13.33
C GLU A 66 -9.01 -24.45 12.64
N GLU A 67 -8.79 -23.36 13.38
CA GLU A 67 -8.80 -21.99 12.86
C GLU A 67 -7.54 -21.68 12.03
N GLN A 68 -6.36 -22.08 12.52
CA GLN A 68 -5.07 -21.88 11.86
C GLN A 68 -4.22 -23.15 11.99
N PRO A 69 -4.33 -24.11 11.05
CA PRO A 69 -3.70 -25.42 11.16
C PRO A 69 -2.16 -25.38 11.18
N TYR A 70 -1.57 -24.41 10.47
CA TYR A 70 -0.13 -24.40 10.23
C TYR A 70 0.63 -23.33 11.03
N ILE A 71 -0.07 -22.33 11.54
CA ILE A 71 0.53 -21.23 12.31
C ILE A 71 -0.15 -21.08 13.68
N ILE A 72 0.56 -20.48 14.62
CA ILE A 72 0.04 -20.00 15.90
C ILE A 72 -0.07 -18.48 15.76
N ALA A 73 -1.31 -17.97 15.81
CA ALA A 73 -1.62 -16.55 15.68
C ALA A 73 -2.47 -16.11 16.87
N PRO A 74 -2.39 -14.85 17.32
CA PRO A 74 -3.37 -14.30 18.24
C PRO A 74 -4.78 -14.44 17.68
N LYS A 75 -5.75 -14.77 18.54
CA LYS A 75 -7.16 -14.90 18.13
C LYS A 75 -7.79 -13.54 17.81
N GLU A 76 -7.40 -12.53 18.58
CA GLU A 76 -7.76 -11.14 18.36
C GLU A 76 -6.47 -10.34 18.19
N LEU A 77 -6.50 -9.37 17.28
CA LEU A 77 -5.40 -8.46 17.04
C LEU A 77 -5.96 -7.03 16.92
N PRO A 78 -5.81 -6.20 17.96
CA PRO A 78 -6.29 -4.81 17.94
C PRO A 78 -5.69 -4.00 16.78
N PRO A 79 -6.39 -2.95 16.29
CA PRO A 79 -5.86 -2.09 15.25
C PRO A 79 -4.45 -1.56 15.58
N GLY A 80 -3.52 -1.74 14.64
CA GLY A 80 -2.11 -1.38 14.80
C GLY A 80 -1.25 -2.48 15.41
N ASP A 81 -1.78 -3.35 16.27
CA ASP A 81 -0.96 -4.38 16.90
C ASP A 81 -0.37 -5.35 15.86
N LEU A 82 0.90 -5.72 16.08
CA LEU A 82 1.67 -6.61 15.20
C LEU A 82 1.91 -7.94 15.89
N ALA A 83 1.72 -9.04 15.17
CA ALA A 83 2.05 -10.38 15.64
C ALA A 83 2.98 -11.10 14.68
N THR A 84 4.02 -11.73 15.22
CA THR A 84 4.90 -12.58 14.40
C THR A 84 4.16 -13.82 13.91
N VAL A 85 4.32 -14.21 12.64
CA VAL A 85 3.84 -15.50 12.15
C VAL A 85 4.74 -16.62 12.69
N VAL A 86 4.18 -17.47 13.56
CA VAL A 86 4.90 -18.58 14.21
C VAL A 86 4.36 -19.91 13.69
N ARG A 87 5.23 -20.81 13.25
CA ARG A 87 4.85 -22.15 12.79
C ARG A 87 4.35 -22.99 13.96
N ARG A 88 3.27 -23.74 13.76
CA ARG A 88 2.68 -24.60 14.79
C ARG A 88 3.49 -25.87 15.06
N ASP A 89 4.18 -26.39 14.05
CA ASP A 89 4.93 -27.65 14.12
C ASP A 89 6.20 -27.57 14.99
N ASN A 90 6.92 -26.46 14.94
CA ASN A 90 8.22 -26.28 15.61
C ASN A 90 8.32 -24.98 16.43
N GLY A 91 7.31 -24.11 16.35
CA GLY A 91 7.30 -22.83 17.04
C GLY A 91 8.27 -21.79 16.48
N ASN A 92 8.91 -22.00 15.32
CA ASN A 92 9.82 -21.02 14.70
C ASN A 92 9.05 -19.92 13.98
N LYS A 93 9.71 -18.79 13.73
CA LYS A 93 9.16 -17.75 12.87
C LYS A 93 9.23 -18.20 11.41
N VAL A 94 8.28 -17.79 10.57
CA VAL A 94 8.33 -18.07 9.13
C VAL A 94 9.31 -17.14 8.44
N ASP A 95 9.15 -15.83 8.57
CA ASP A 95 10.09 -14.84 8.07
C ASP A 95 10.10 -13.64 9.04
N PRO A 96 11.23 -12.93 9.24
CA PRO A 96 11.26 -11.72 10.07
C PRO A 96 10.29 -10.62 9.62
N GLU A 97 9.96 -10.55 8.33
CA GLU A 97 9.06 -9.55 7.74
C GLU A 97 7.66 -10.12 7.42
N ALA A 98 7.42 -11.40 7.72
CA ALA A 98 6.09 -11.99 7.69
C ALA A 98 5.37 -11.80 9.04
N MET A 99 4.38 -10.92 9.07
CA MET A 99 3.62 -10.61 10.29
C MET A 99 2.12 -10.60 10.03
N LEU A 100 1.34 -10.67 11.10
CA LEU A 100 -0.07 -10.31 11.10
C LEU A 100 -0.20 -8.91 11.68
N ILE A 101 -1.12 -8.12 11.14
CA ILE A 101 -1.41 -6.77 11.63
C ILE A 101 -2.90 -6.57 11.82
N GLY A 102 -3.29 -6.03 12.97
CA GLY A 102 -4.68 -5.68 13.23
C GLY A 102 -5.05 -4.44 12.44
N LEU A 103 -6.18 -4.51 11.72
CA LEU A 103 -6.69 -3.43 10.91
C LEU A 103 -7.87 -2.74 11.61
N PRO A 104 -8.00 -1.40 11.53
CA PRO A 104 -9.22 -0.72 11.90
C PRO A 104 -10.43 -1.31 11.14
N PRO A 105 -11.49 -1.80 11.83
CA PRO A 105 -12.63 -2.43 11.15
C PRO A 105 -13.36 -1.52 10.15
N LYS A 106 -13.27 -0.20 10.38
CA LYS A 106 -13.84 0.81 9.50
C LYS A 106 -13.26 0.78 8.09
N ILE A 107 -12.00 0.35 7.91
CA ILE A 107 -11.40 0.19 6.58
C ILE A 107 -12.17 -0.86 5.78
N THR A 108 -12.36 -2.05 6.35
CA THR A 108 -13.10 -3.14 5.72
C THR A 108 -14.56 -2.75 5.46
N GLU A 109 -15.20 -2.03 6.38
CA GLU A 109 -16.55 -1.47 6.17
C GLU A 109 -16.60 -0.54 4.95
N MET A 110 -15.70 0.45 4.89
CA MET A 110 -15.71 1.46 3.83
C MET A 110 -15.37 0.87 2.46
N PHE A 111 -14.41 -0.05 2.38
CA PHE A 111 -14.11 -0.72 1.13
C PHE A 111 -15.25 -1.62 0.66
N ASN A 112 -15.88 -2.36 1.57
CA ASN A 112 -17.08 -3.13 1.24
C ASN A 112 -18.20 -2.22 0.73
N GLU A 113 -18.45 -1.09 1.38
CA GLU A 113 -19.43 -0.11 0.91
C GLU A 113 -19.07 0.41 -0.48
N TYR A 114 -17.80 0.75 -0.71
CA TYR A 114 -17.33 1.28 -1.98
C TYR A 114 -17.53 0.27 -3.12
N VAL A 115 -17.00 -0.95 -3.00
CA VAL A 115 -17.09 -1.95 -4.09
C VAL A 115 -18.54 -2.34 -4.42
N GLN A 116 -19.43 -2.30 -3.44
CA GLN A 116 -20.87 -2.56 -3.65
C GLN A 116 -21.57 -1.42 -4.39
N LYS A 117 -21.14 -0.17 -4.20
CA LYS A 117 -21.78 1.01 -4.79
C LYS A 117 -21.19 1.45 -6.12
N SER A 118 -19.90 1.24 -6.34
CA SER A 118 -19.18 1.73 -7.53
C SER A 118 -19.41 0.90 -8.79
N GLY A 119 -20.03 -0.28 -8.66
CA GLY A 119 -20.19 -1.23 -9.77
C GLY A 119 -19.02 -2.21 -9.94
N LEU A 120 -17.96 -2.07 -9.13
CA LEU A 120 -16.79 -2.95 -9.16
C LEU A 120 -17.15 -4.43 -8.97
N MET A 121 -18.13 -4.76 -8.11
CA MET A 121 -18.57 -6.16 -7.94
C MET A 121 -19.06 -6.81 -9.25
N SER A 122 -19.71 -6.04 -10.13
CA SER A 122 -20.12 -6.55 -11.44
C SER A 122 -18.92 -6.78 -12.35
N ILE A 123 -17.97 -5.84 -12.35
CA ILE A 123 -16.71 -5.96 -13.11
C ILE A 123 -15.94 -7.19 -12.65
N PHE A 124 -15.78 -7.40 -11.34
CA PHE A 124 -15.10 -8.56 -10.77
C PHE A 124 -15.74 -9.88 -11.23
N SER A 125 -17.07 -9.98 -11.17
CA SER A 125 -17.78 -11.16 -11.64
C SER A 125 -17.60 -11.39 -13.16
N ASP A 126 -17.59 -10.32 -13.95
CA ASP A 126 -17.47 -10.43 -15.40
C ASP A 126 -16.05 -10.85 -15.80
N LEU A 127 -15.04 -10.29 -15.13
CA LEU A 127 -13.62 -10.65 -15.28
C LEU A 127 -13.34 -12.13 -14.95
N LEU A 128 -14.12 -12.76 -14.07
CA LEU A 128 -13.91 -14.17 -13.73
C LEU A 128 -14.72 -15.14 -14.59
N TYR A 129 -15.91 -14.73 -15.07
CA TYR A 129 -16.88 -15.68 -15.64
C TYR A 129 -17.39 -15.37 -17.04
N LYS A 130 -17.25 -14.13 -17.54
CA LYS A 130 -17.82 -13.73 -18.83
C LYS A 130 -16.77 -13.26 -19.82
N ASP A 131 -15.89 -12.36 -19.38
CA ASP A 131 -14.91 -11.70 -20.24
C ASP A 131 -13.57 -11.55 -19.51
N PRO A 132 -12.88 -12.68 -19.24
CA PRO A 132 -11.61 -12.64 -18.52
C PRO A 132 -10.53 -11.86 -19.24
N VAL A 133 -9.65 -11.22 -18.46
CA VAL A 133 -8.46 -10.57 -19.01
C VAL A 133 -7.52 -11.65 -19.54
N LYS A 134 -6.98 -11.44 -20.74
CA LYS A 134 -5.98 -12.37 -21.30
C LYS A 134 -4.60 -12.01 -20.76
N LYS A 135 -3.71 -13.00 -20.79
CA LYS A 135 -2.29 -12.79 -20.49
C LYS A 135 -1.70 -11.70 -21.40
N GLY A 136 -1.03 -10.70 -20.83
CA GLY A 136 -0.50 -9.54 -21.56
C GLY A 136 -1.51 -8.43 -21.85
N GLU A 137 -2.79 -8.62 -21.54
CA GLU A 137 -3.83 -7.62 -21.74
C GLU A 137 -4.04 -6.80 -20.46
N ASN A 138 -4.35 -5.51 -20.65
CA ASN A 138 -4.92 -4.65 -19.61
C ASN A 138 -6.31 -4.23 -20.08
N LYS A 139 -7.30 -4.26 -19.19
CA LYS A 139 -8.65 -3.74 -19.45
C LYS A 139 -8.91 -2.55 -18.54
N VAL A 140 -9.26 -1.42 -19.12
CA VAL A 140 -9.56 -0.20 -18.36
C VAL A 140 -11.08 -0.01 -18.25
N TYR A 141 -11.53 0.40 -17.07
CA TYR A 141 -12.92 0.62 -16.71
C TYR A 141 -13.10 2.02 -16.12
N ASP A 142 -13.94 2.83 -16.74
CA ASP A 142 -14.43 4.07 -16.16
C ASP A 142 -15.73 3.81 -15.39
N LEU A 143 -15.79 4.27 -14.15
CA LEU A 143 -16.96 4.14 -13.27
C LEU A 143 -17.76 5.44 -13.22
N GLU A 144 -19.00 5.37 -12.73
CA GLU A 144 -19.91 6.53 -12.66
C GLU A 144 -19.43 7.62 -11.70
N ASP A 145 -18.60 7.27 -10.72
CA ASP A 145 -17.97 8.20 -9.77
C ASP A 145 -16.74 8.92 -10.35
N GLY A 146 -16.40 8.67 -11.61
CA GLY A 146 -15.25 9.24 -12.31
C GLY A 146 -13.94 8.49 -12.06
N THR A 147 -13.93 7.46 -11.22
CA THR A 147 -12.74 6.63 -11.03
C THR A 147 -12.49 5.75 -12.25
N LYS A 148 -11.21 5.53 -12.54
CA LYS A 148 -10.70 4.70 -13.63
C LYS A 148 -9.90 3.57 -13.02
N TRP A 149 -10.25 2.34 -13.34
CA TRP A 149 -9.59 1.12 -12.84
C TRP A 149 -9.02 0.30 -13.99
N SER A 150 -7.86 -0.30 -13.79
CA SER A 150 -7.23 -1.22 -14.75
C SER A 150 -7.23 -2.63 -14.19
N ALA A 151 -7.66 -3.60 -14.97
CA ALA A 151 -7.61 -5.01 -14.65
C ALA A 151 -6.58 -5.74 -15.49
N ARG A 152 -5.77 -6.60 -14.86
CA ARG A 152 -4.79 -7.45 -15.53
C ARG A 152 -4.55 -8.77 -14.82
N THR A 153 -3.94 -9.69 -15.56
CA THR A 153 -3.40 -10.94 -15.04
C THR A 153 -1.89 -10.93 -15.15
N SER A 154 -1.19 -11.76 -14.37
CA SER A 154 0.27 -11.81 -14.44
C SER A 154 0.76 -12.31 -15.81
N ASN A 155 1.72 -11.58 -16.36
CA ASN A 155 2.38 -11.91 -17.62
C ASN A 155 3.42 -13.03 -17.48
N ASN A 156 3.90 -13.28 -16.27
CA ASN A 156 5.06 -14.14 -16.06
C ASN A 156 4.70 -15.48 -15.42
N TRP A 157 3.47 -15.63 -14.94
CA TRP A 157 3.12 -16.80 -14.17
C TRP A 157 2.66 -17.94 -15.07
N ILE A 158 3.21 -19.13 -14.82
CA ILE A 158 2.85 -20.41 -15.46
C ILE A 158 1.78 -21.08 -14.57
N THR A 159 0.82 -20.33 -14.04
CA THR A 159 -0.18 -20.87 -13.12
C THR A 159 -1.53 -21.03 -13.79
N GLU A 160 -2.16 -22.15 -13.51
CA GLU A 160 -3.53 -22.51 -13.89
C GLU A 160 -4.53 -21.82 -12.95
N GLY A 161 -4.62 -20.48 -13.01
CA GLY A 161 -5.53 -19.70 -12.18
C GLY A 161 -6.09 -18.47 -12.89
N ASP A 162 -7.20 -17.95 -12.37
CA ASP A 162 -7.89 -16.76 -12.91
C ASP A 162 -7.67 -15.50 -12.06
N MET A 163 -6.58 -15.48 -11.30
CA MET A 163 -6.29 -14.36 -10.42
C MET A 163 -6.06 -13.09 -11.25
N THR A 164 -6.81 -12.05 -10.90
CA THR A 164 -6.80 -10.76 -11.59
C THR A 164 -6.58 -9.66 -10.56
N TRP A 165 -5.66 -8.75 -10.87
CA TRP A 165 -5.40 -7.53 -10.12
C TRP A 165 -6.19 -6.40 -10.74
N ILE A 166 -6.77 -5.56 -9.90
CA ILE A 166 -7.52 -4.37 -10.31
C ILE A 166 -6.92 -3.18 -9.57
N ASP A 167 -6.22 -2.34 -10.31
CA ASP A 167 -5.40 -1.23 -9.83
C ASP A 167 -6.02 0.12 -10.25
N PRO A 168 -5.75 1.22 -9.52
CA PRO A 168 -6.02 2.56 -10.02
C PRO A 168 -5.47 2.74 -11.44
N GLY A 169 -6.26 3.37 -12.30
CA GLY A 169 -5.88 3.68 -13.67
C GLY A 169 -5.16 5.01 -13.82
N ASN A 170 -5.27 5.88 -12.81
CA ASN A 170 -4.71 7.23 -12.79
C ASN A 170 -4.65 7.82 -11.37
N GLU A 171 -4.04 9.00 -11.27
CA GLU A 171 -3.85 9.73 -10.02
C GLU A 171 -5.16 10.10 -9.33
N PHE A 172 -6.22 10.48 -10.08
CA PHE A 172 -7.53 10.77 -9.49
C PHE A 172 -8.06 9.58 -8.69
N THR A 173 -7.99 8.38 -9.28
CA THR A 173 -8.48 7.16 -8.63
C THR A 173 -7.63 6.78 -7.43
N TYR A 174 -6.31 6.94 -7.54
CA TYR A 174 -5.38 6.73 -6.43
C TYR A 174 -5.73 7.65 -5.24
N GLU A 175 -5.88 8.95 -5.46
CA GLU A 175 -6.23 9.92 -4.40
C GLU A 175 -7.62 9.68 -3.82
N PHE A 176 -8.58 9.25 -4.65
CA PHE A 176 -9.92 8.88 -4.20
C PHE A 176 -9.88 7.68 -3.24
N VAL A 177 -9.10 6.65 -3.57
CA VAL A 177 -8.92 5.46 -2.73
C VAL A 177 -8.12 5.78 -1.47
N LEU A 178 -7.12 6.67 -1.58
CA LEU A 178 -6.35 7.15 -0.44
C LEU A 178 -7.24 7.79 0.63
N ASP A 179 -8.29 8.50 0.23
CA ASP A 179 -9.27 9.06 1.15
C ASP A 179 -10.08 7.99 1.92
N ILE A 180 -10.31 6.81 1.32
CA ILE A 180 -10.92 5.66 2.02
C ILE A 180 -10.00 5.17 3.14
N TRP A 181 -8.70 4.99 2.85
CA TRP A 181 -7.70 4.61 3.86
C TRP A 181 -7.63 5.62 5.00
N ARG A 182 -7.58 6.90 4.65
CA ARG A 182 -7.55 8.02 5.60
C ARG A 182 -8.76 8.00 6.52
N LYS A 183 -9.97 7.95 5.96
CA LYS A 183 -11.22 7.92 6.74
C LYS A 183 -11.38 6.62 7.53
N GLY A 184 -10.78 5.53 7.07
CA GLY A 184 -10.74 4.24 7.74
C GLY A 184 -9.80 4.19 8.95
N GLY A 185 -8.88 5.16 9.09
CA GLY A 185 -7.96 5.24 10.23
C GLY A 185 -6.68 4.42 10.04
N PHE A 186 -6.21 4.27 8.79
CA PHE A 186 -5.01 3.49 8.50
C PHE A 186 -3.70 4.09 9.05
N ASP A 187 -3.71 5.33 9.54
CA ASP A 187 -2.59 5.96 10.26
C ASP A 187 -2.03 5.07 11.38
N THR A 188 -2.91 4.44 12.15
CA THR A 188 -2.51 3.55 13.26
C THR A 188 -1.65 2.36 12.79
N VAL A 189 -1.90 1.89 11.57
CA VAL A 189 -1.10 0.84 10.93
C VAL A 189 0.25 1.41 10.51
N LEU A 190 0.27 2.55 9.81
CA LEU A 190 1.51 3.21 9.38
C LEU A 190 2.43 3.56 10.56
N ASP A 191 1.87 4.06 11.66
CA ASP A 191 2.61 4.35 12.90
C ASP A 191 3.37 3.14 13.39
N THR A 192 2.67 2.00 13.50
CA THR A 192 3.28 0.79 14.03
C THR A 192 4.38 0.27 13.11
N LEU A 193 4.16 0.33 11.79
CA LEU A 193 5.11 -0.16 10.80
C LEU A 193 6.37 0.69 10.75
N GLY A 194 6.20 2.01 10.67
CA GLY A 194 7.31 2.95 10.61
C GLY A 194 8.21 2.87 11.84
N GLU A 195 7.61 2.77 13.04
CA GLU A 195 8.34 2.53 14.28
C GLU A 195 9.01 1.15 14.32
N LYS A 196 8.32 0.10 13.86
CA LYS A 196 8.79 -1.28 13.89
C LYS A 196 10.05 -1.47 13.06
N PHE A 197 10.04 -0.97 11.84
CA PHE A 197 11.08 -1.21 10.84
C PHE A 197 12.09 -0.08 10.76
N GLY A 198 11.89 1.01 11.53
CA GLY A 198 12.81 2.14 11.55
C GLY A 198 12.85 2.87 10.21
N ASN A 199 11.68 3.06 9.60
CA ASN A 199 11.54 3.85 8.39
C ASN A 199 11.63 5.34 8.71
N ASP A 200 12.01 6.14 7.71
CA ASP A 200 12.14 7.59 7.87
C ASP A 200 10.92 8.33 7.34
N GLY A 201 10.26 7.78 6.31
CA GLY A 201 8.98 8.28 5.86
C GLY A 201 8.23 7.28 4.98
N LEU A 202 7.04 6.85 5.42
CA LEU A 202 6.21 5.93 4.64
C LEU A 202 5.15 6.69 3.84
N TRP A 203 4.84 6.13 2.67
CA TRP A 203 3.66 6.48 1.91
C TRP A 203 3.05 5.24 1.27
N LEU A 204 1.77 5.33 0.88
CA LEU A 204 1.01 4.23 0.31
C LEU A 204 1.26 4.27 -1.19
N ASP A 205 2.13 3.40 -1.69
CA ASP A 205 2.51 3.36 -3.09
C ASP A 205 1.35 2.97 -4.02
N GLY A 206 0.61 1.95 -3.60
CA GLY A 206 -0.44 1.36 -4.41
C GLY A 206 -1.53 0.70 -3.58
N THR A 207 -2.71 0.55 -4.18
CA THR A 207 -3.81 -0.24 -3.63
C THR A 207 -4.45 -1.02 -4.76
N SER A 208 -4.59 -2.33 -4.57
CA SER A 208 -5.09 -3.23 -5.59
C SER A 208 -6.18 -4.12 -5.02
N PHE A 209 -7.24 -4.33 -5.79
CA PHE A 209 -8.12 -5.47 -5.52
C PHE A 209 -7.55 -6.72 -6.18
N ILE A 210 -7.61 -7.84 -5.49
CA ILE A 210 -7.21 -9.14 -6.01
C ILE A 210 -8.45 -10.04 -5.99
N ILE A 211 -8.89 -10.46 -7.17
CA ILE A 211 -10.00 -11.40 -7.32
C ILE A 211 -9.49 -12.75 -7.83
N VAL A 212 -10.05 -13.83 -7.30
CA VAL A 212 -9.73 -15.19 -7.74
C VAL A 212 -10.90 -16.13 -7.47
N SER A 213 -11.27 -16.93 -8.46
CA SER A 213 -12.29 -17.97 -8.32
C SER A 213 -11.72 -19.38 -8.40
N GLU A 214 -10.57 -19.53 -9.07
CA GLU A 214 -9.81 -20.78 -9.12
C GLU A 214 -8.32 -20.49 -9.18
N PHE A 215 -7.56 -21.21 -8.36
CA PHE A 215 -6.12 -21.19 -8.36
C PHE A 215 -5.62 -22.57 -7.94
N ASP A 216 -4.95 -23.26 -8.86
CA ASP A 216 -4.25 -24.52 -8.58
C ASP A 216 -2.78 -24.34 -8.97
N GLY A 217 -2.03 -23.68 -8.09
CA GLY A 217 -0.69 -23.24 -8.41
C GLY A 217 0.17 -23.01 -7.18
N HIS A 218 1.48 -23.22 -7.34
CA HIS A 218 2.48 -22.84 -6.36
C HIS A 218 3.29 -21.68 -6.95
N ASN A 219 2.71 -20.48 -6.94
CA ASN A 219 3.43 -19.27 -7.34
C ASN A 219 3.82 -18.46 -6.11
N ILE A 220 4.84 -18.98 -5.42
CA ILE A 220 5.48 -18.27 -4.34
C ILE A 220 6.55 -17.36 -4.95
N HIS A 221 6.48 -16.07 -4.65
CA HIS A 221 7.34 -15.02 -5.17
C HIS A 221 7.60 -13.99 -4.08
N ASN A 222 8.51 -13.07 -4.35
CA ASN A 222 8.67 -11.82 -3.62
C ASN A 222 8.27 -10.67 -4.54
N ASP A 223 7.77 -9.58 -3.96
CA ASP A 223 7.31 -8.42 -4.73
C ASP A 223 8.51 -7.58 -5.19
N LEU A 224 9.40 -7.25 -4.25
CA LEU A 224 10.61 -6.47 -4.53
C LEU A 224 11.80 -6.97 -3.67
N PRO A 225 12.55 -7.96 -4.18
CA PRO A 225 13.70 -8.52 -3.46
C PRO A 225 14.77 -7.46 -3.20
N GLU A 226 15.51 -7.64 -2.11
CA GLU A 226 16.64 -6.81 -1.69
C GLU A 226 16.28 -5.37 -1.25
N SER A 227 14.99 -5.06 -1.15
CA SER A 227 14.48 -3.75 -0.69
C SER A 227 14.82 -3.38 0.77
N GLY A 228 15.35 -4.30 1.58
CA GLY A 228 15.92 -3.99 2.90
C GLY A 228 14.92 -3.40 3.90
N SER A 229 13.71 -3.98 4.02
CA SER A 229 12.62 -3.48 4.86
C SER A 229 12.14 -2.06 4.49
N LYS A 230 12.23 -1.69 3.21
CA LYS A 230 11.72 -0.42 2.67
C LYS A 230 10.46 -0.57 1.83
N VAL A 231 10.06 -1.79 1.50
CA VAL A 231 8.84 -2.11 0.77
C VAL A 231 8.05 -3.14 1.55
N PHE A 232 6.75 -2.93 1.62
CA PHE A 232 5.83 -3.83 2.31
C PHE A 232 4.50 -3.89 1.59
N ASN A 233 3.82 -5.01 1.77
CA ASN A 233 2.48 -5.25 1.28
C ASN A 233 1.63 -5.81 2.41
N ILE A 234 0.44 -5.24 2.62
CA ILE A 234 -0.57 -5.82 3.51
C ILE A 234 -1.71 -6.36 2.66
N ILE A 235 -1.97 -7.66 2.82
CA ILE A 235 -3.05 -8.36 2.12
C ILE A 235 -4.12 -8.79 3.12
N PHE A 236 -5.38 -8.41 2.90
CA PHE A 236 -6.51 -8.82 3.74
C PHE A 236 -7.79 -9.05 2.92
N PRO A 237 -8.70 -9.90 3.43
CA PRO A 237 -9.92 -10.23 2.71
C PRO A 237 -10.98 -9.12 2.83
N LEU A 238 -11.77 -8.93 1.77
CA LEU A 238 -13.09 -8.33 1.84
C LEU A 238 -14.20 -9.38 1.74
N VAL A 239 -13.97 -10.43 0.93
CA VAL A 239 -14.90 -11.54 0.74
C VAL A 239 -14.15 -12.86 0.88
N ILE A 240 -14.56 -13.66 1.88
CA ILE A 240 -14.06 -15.03 2.12
C ILE A 240 -15.16 -16.02 1.71
N PRO A 241 -15.11 -16.59 0.50
CA PRO A 241 -16.09 -17.59 0.07
C PRO A 241 -15.96 -18.87 0.91
N ASP A 242 -17.10 -19.46 1.26
CA ASP A 242 -17.20 -20.72 2.03
C ASP A 242 -16.43 -20.74 3.36
N GLY A 243 -16.08 -19.58 3.91
CA GLY A 243 -15.41 -19.44 5.20
C GLY A 243 -13.94 -19.86 5.21
N THR A 244 -13.34 -20.19 4.05
CA THR A 244 -11.92 -20.57 3.96
C THR A 244 -11.24 -19.83 2.82
N SER A 245 -10.15 -19.15 3.13
CA SER A 245 -9.27 -18.58 2.12
C SER A 245 -7.87 -18.38 2.66
N GLN A 246 -6.85 -18.58 1.81
CA GLN A 246 -5.46 -18.69 2.27
C GLN A 246 -4.51 -17.82 1.46
N LEU A 247 -3.53 -17.25 2.18
CA LEU A 247 -2.27 -16.78 1.65
C LEU A 247 -1.18 -17.78 2.06
N LEU A 248 -0.24 -18.06 1.17
CA LEU A 248 0.96 -18.83 1.47
C LEU A 248 2.07 -17.87 1.84
N VAL A 249 2.83 -18.18 2.88
CA VAL A 249 4.07 -17.45 3.24
C VAL A 249 5.18 -18.47 3.49
N ALA A 250 6.37 -18.19 2.99
CA ALA A 250 7.51 -19.10 3.09
C ALA A 250 8.75 -18.41 3.67
N GLU A 251 9.63 -19.23 4.24
CA GLU A 251 10.99 -18.82 4.60
C GLU A 251 11.77 -18.42 3.35
N ARG A 252 12.64 -17.39 3.46
CA ARG A 252 13.51 -16.96 2.36
C ARG A 252 14.28 -18.14 1.75
N GLY A 253 14.15 -18.30 0.42
CA GLY A 253 14.77 -19.38 -0.34
C GLY A 253 13.97 -20.69 -0.40
N ALA A 254 12.83 -20.79 0.30
CA ALA A 254 11.98 -21.99 0.35
C ALA A 254 10.75 -21.88 -0.58
N TYR A 255 10.97 -21.63 -1.87
CA TYR A 255 9.92 -21.39 -2.89
C TYR A 255 8.86 -22.51 -3.06
N GLN A 256 9.10 -23.70 -2.49
CA GLN A 256 8.18 -24.84 -2.57
C GLN A 256 7.44 -25.11 -1.25
N ASP A 257 7.81 -24.43 -0.17
CA ASP A 257 7.38 -24.75 1.20
C ASP A 257 6.50 -23.63 1.78
N GLY A 258 5.52 -23.17 0.98
CA GLY A 258 4.54 -22.18 1.42
C GLY A 258 3.69 -22.70 2.57
N ILE A 259 3.65 -21.95 3.66
CA ILE A 259 2.84 -22.23 4.85
C ILE A 259 1.51 -21.49 4.70
N PRO A 260 0.36 -22.20 4.67
CA PRO A 260 -0.93 -21.55 4.56
C PRO A 260 -1.31 -20.76 5.81
N ILE A 261 -1.73 -19.52 5.61
CA ILE A 261 -2.32 -18.62 6.60
C ILE A 261 -3.77 -18.41 6.18
N ASN A 262 -4.71 -18.84 7.03
CA ASN A 262 -6.13 -18.54 6.78
C ASN A 262 -6.35 -17.04 6.99
N PHE A 263 -7.05 -16.40 6.06
CA PHE A 263 -7.47 -15.02 6.22
C PHE A 263 -8.49 -14.87 7.35
N ASN A 264 -8.38 -13.77 8.09
CA ASN A 264 -9.31 -13.39 9.14
C ASN A 264 -9.84 -11.98 8.86
N GLU A 265 -11.07 -11.69 9.27
CA GLU A 265 -11.62 -10.33 9.17
C GLU A 265 -10.80 -9.36 10.03
N ASN A 266 -10.56 -8.16 9.50
CA ASN A 266 -9.81 -7.08 10.16
C ASN A 266 -8.37 -7.46 10.57
N VAL A 267 -7.79 -8.50 9.97
CA VAL A 267 -6.39 -8.86 10.15
C VAL A 267 -5.74 -8.94 8.78
N GLY A 268 -4.70 -8.14 8.57
CA GLY A 268 -3.86 -8.21 7.39
C GLY A 268 -2.69 -9.15 7.58
N VAL A 269 -2.28 -9.79 6.49
CA VAL A 269 -0.97 -10.45 6.40
C VAL A 269 0.00 -9.44 5.82
N LEU A 270 0.94 -9.00 6.64
CA LEU A 270 2.06 -8.16 6.25
C LEU A 270 3.17 -9.05 5.68
N VAL A 271 3.65 -8.69 4.49
CA VAL A 271 4.84 -9.28 3.88
C VAL A 271 5.78 -8.14 3.49
N GLY A 272 7.07 -8.27 3.82
CA GLY A 272 8.10 -7.35 3.33
C GLY A 272 8.46 -7.67 1.87
N GLY A 273 9.17 -6.75 1.21
CA GLY A 273 9.55 -6.92 -0.20
C GLY A 273 10.37 -8.18 -0.47
N ASP A 274 11.12 -8.68 0.52
CA ASP A 274 11.88 -9.94 0.45
C ASP A 274 11.08 -11.20 0.84
N THR A 275 9.90 -11.02 1.44
CA THR A 275 9.12 -12.14 1.99
C THR A 275 8.50 -12.96 0.88
N LEU A 276 8.82 -14.24 0.83
CA LEU A 276 8.22 -15.18 -0.10
C LEU A 276 6.76 -15.44 0.26
N HIS A 277 5.86 -15.17 -0.68
CA HIS A 277 4.43 -15.36 -0.48
C HIS A 277 3.71 -15.71 -1.79
N GLY A 278 2.46 -16.18 -1.67
CA GLY A 278 1.65 -16.55 -2.82
C GLY A 278 0.20 -16.81 -2.45
N THR A 279 -0.64 -17.03 -3.46
CA THR A 279 -2.05 -17.39 -3.23
C THR A 279 -2.16 -18.87 -2.88
N GLY A 280 -2.91 -19.21 -1.83
CA GLY A 280 -3.27 -20.60 -1.53
C GLY A 280 -4.25 -21.18 -2.54
N ASN A 281 -4.20 -22.50 -2.72
CA ASN A 281 -5.09 -23.19 -3.65
C ASN A 281 -6.57 -22.97 -3.32
N CYS A 282 -7.39 -22.79 -4.35
CA CYS A 282 -8.83 -22.62 -4.18
C CYS A 282 -9.62 -22.97 -5.44
N ASN A 283 -10.89 -23.37 -5.26
CA ASN A 283 -11.87 -23.46 -6.33
C ASN A 283 -13.27 -23.16 -5.80
N TYR A 284 -13.79 -21.98 -6.16
CA TYR A 284 -15.08 -21.45 -5.73
C TYR A 284 -16.11 -21.45 -6.87
N ARG A 285 -15.73 -21.94 -8.06
CA ARG A 285 -16.51 -21.85 -9.31
C ARG A 285 -17.84 -22.59 -9.25
N ALA A 286 -17.92 -23.68 -8.49
CA ALA A 286 -19.15 -24.48 -8.35
C ALA A 286 -20.35 -23.65 -7.88
N LYS A 287 -20.13 -22.59 -7.09
CA LYS A 287 -21.15 -21.68 -6.58
C LYS A 287 -21.12 -20.29 -7.25
N LYS A 288 -20.28 -20.09 -8.27
CA LYS A 288 -19.98 -18.77 -8.87
C LYS A 288 -19.56 -17.73 -7.82
N GLN A 289 -18.78 -18.18 -6.84
CA GLN A 289 -18.20 -17.32 -5.82
C GLN A 289 -16.74 -17.06 -6.13
N PHE A 290 -16.19 -16.00 -5.54
CA PHE A 290 -14.78 -15.68 -5.65
C PHE A 290 -14.28 -15.07 -4.34
N ARG A 291 -12.97 -15.16 -4.13
CA ARG A 291 -12.29 -14.39 -3.09
C ARG A 291 -12.04 -12.99 -3.63
N LEU A 292 -12.33 -12.00 -2.80
CA LEU A 292 -11.90 -10.62 -2.99
C LEU A 292 -10.98 -10.24 -1.84
N ALA A 293 -9.76 -9.86 -2.15
CA ALA A 293 -8.80 -9.30 -1.20
C ALA A 293 -8.39 -7.89 -1.64
N ILE A 294 -7.89 -7.10 -0.70
CA ILE A 294 -7.14 -5.88 -0.97
C ILE A 294 -5.67 -6.17 -0.68
N ALA A 295 -4.79 -5.71 -1.56
CA ALA A 295 -3.38 -5.51 -1.31
C ALA A 295 -3.12 -3.99 -1.22
N VAL A 296 -2.38 -3.57 -0.20
CA VAL A 296 -1.90 -2.19 -0.08
C VAL A 296 -0.40 -2.20 0.08
N TYR A 297 0.26 -1.52 -0.85
CA TYR A 297 1.71 -1.35 -0.88
C TYR A 297 2.08 -0.05 -0.21
N PHE A 298 3.16 -0.07 0.55
CA PHE A 298 3.72 1.14 1.13
C PHE A 298 5.23 1.02 1.20
N ILE A 299 5.88 2.15 0.95
CA ILE A 299 7.31 2.20 0.72
C ILE A 299 7.93 3.40 1.43
N ASP A 300 9.22 3.26 1.76
CA ASP A 300 10.08 4.30 2.32
C ASP A 300 11.05 4.78 1.23
N THR A 301 10.54 5.64 0.35
CA THR A 301 11.25 6.16 -0.82
C THR A 301 12.22 7.26 -0.45
N ASN A 302 13.39 7.23 -1.08
CA ASN A 302 14.39 8.29 -1.05
C ASN A 302 15.21 8.28 -2.36
N GLU A 303 16.14 9.22 -2.49
CA GLU A 303 16.99 9.34 -3.68
C GLU A 303 17.87 8.10 -3.94
N GLU A 304 18.17 7.28 -2.93
CA GLU A 304 19.03 6.11 -3.07
C GLU A 304 18.30 4.88 -3.62
N ASN A 305 16.98 4.78 -3.42
CA ASN A 305 16.19 3.61 -3.79
C ASN A 305 15.07 3.87 -4.81
N VAL A 306 14.82 5.13 -5.20
CA VAL A 306 13.69 5.45 -6.09
C VAL A 306 13.76 4.77 -7.46
N GLU A 307 14.95 4.63 -8.06
CA GLU A 307 15.11 3.97 -9.36
C GLU A 307 14.66 2.50 -9.32
N GLU A 308 14.95 1.80 -8.22
CA GLU A 308 14.51 0.43 -8.00
C GLU A 308 12.98 0.35 -7.96
N PHE A 309 12.34 1.27 -7.22
CA PHE A 309 10.89 1.31 -7.06
C PHE A 309 10.18 1.74 -8.35
N ALA A 310 10.73 2.70 -9.08
CA ALA A 310 10.19 3.15 -10.36
C ALA A 310 10.32 2.07 -11.45
N SER A 311 11.23 1.12 -11.30
CA SER A 311 11.38 0.01 -12.25
C SER A 311 10.33 -1.09 -12.10
N ASP A 312 9.51 -1.04 -11.05
CA ASP A 312 8.48 -2.03 -10.77
C ASP A 312 7.34 -1.99 -11.81
N ASP A 313 7.11 -3.12 -12.46
CA ASP A 313 6.04 -3.33 -13.44
C ASP A 313 4.81 -4.04 -12.85
N THR A 314 4.81 -4.30 -11.54
CA THR A 314 3.76 -5.03 -10.85
C THR A 314 2.53 -4.19 -10.54
N ALA A 315 2.52 -2.88 -10.85
CA ALA A 315 1.40 -1.93 -10.76
C ALA A 315 1.01 -1.36 -12.16
N TYR A 316 -0.25 -0.95 -12.37
CA TYR A 316 -0.66 -0.18 -13.57
C TYR A 316 -0.49 1.33 -13.35
N TYR A 317 -0.61 1.75 -12.10
CA TYR A 317 -0.35 3.09 -11.61
C TYR A 317 0.39 2.98 -10.27
N PRO A 318 1.49 3.71 -10.07
CA PRO A 318 2.13 4.61 -11.03
C PRO A 318 2.74 3.85 -12.24
N PRO A 319 2.96 4.50 -13.39
CA PRO A 319 3.72 3.91 -14.50
C PRO A 319 5.18 3.62 -14.13
N ILE A 320 5.78 2.63 -14.79
CA ILE A 320 7.23 2.38 -14.76
C ILE A 320 7.98 3.67 -15.15
N GLY A 321 9.08 3.97 -14.45
CA GLY A 321 9.93 5.15 -14.69
C GLY A 321 9.36 6.45 -14.15
N SER A 322 8.52 6.39 -13.11
CA SER A 322 7.92 7.57 -12.50
C SER A 322 8.70 8.09 -11.28
N GLU A 323 10.03 8.17 -11.35
CA GLU A 323 10.87 8.52 -10.18
C GLU A 323 10.47 9.86 -9.54
N GLU A 324 10.16 10.88 -10.35
CA GLU A 324 9.74 12.20 -9.85
C GLU A 324 8.43 12.13 -9.06
N PHE A 325 7.47 11.30 -9.52
CA PHE A 325 6.22 11.08 -8.79
C PHE A 325 6.49 10.38 -7.46
N LEU A 326 7.28 9.30 -7.45
CA LEU A 326 7.58 8.56 -6.21
C LEU A 326 8.31 9.46 -5.19
N LEU A 327 9.26 10.29 -5.63
CA LEU A 327 9.92 11.26 -4.75
C LEU A 327 8.96 12.32 -4.22
N ALA A 328 7.99 12.77 -5.01
CA ALA A 328 6.97 13.73 -4.57
C ALA A 328 6.05 13.16 -3.47
N GLN A 329 6.03 11.83 -3.30
CA GLN A 329 5.24 11.14 -2.28
C GLN A 329 6.05 10.76 -1.03
N ALA A 330 7.38 10.91 -1.06
CA ALA A 330 8.28 10.44 -0.01
C ALA A 330 7.88 10.99 1.38
N GLY A 331 7.61 10.09 2.33
CA GLY A 331 7.19 10.46 3.69
C GLY A 331 5.86 11.20 3.81
N ARG A 332 5.01 11.19 2.78
CA ARG A 332 3.74 11.93 2.75
C ARG A 332 2.75 11.45 3.82
N HIS A 333 2.65 10.14 4.06
CA HIS A 333 1.59 9.57 4.91
C HIS A 333 2.06 9.22 6.31
N TRP A 334 3.37 9.16 6.56
CA TRP A 334 3.93 8.94 7.88
C TRP A 334 5.40 9.37 7.92
N GLY A 335 5.84 9.94 9.04
CA GLY A 335 7.21 10.41 9.25
C GLY A 335 7.27 11.91 9.57
N GLY A 336 8.21 12.31 10.44
CA GLY A 336 8.31 13.71 10.89
C GLY A 336 7.02 14.21 11.55
N ASN A 337 6.33 15.15 10.88
CA ASN A 337 5.02 15.68 11.30
C ASN A 337 3.87 15.26 10.37
N ASN A 338 4.13 14.33 9.44
CA ASN A 338 3.16 13.88 8.46
C ASN A 338 2.37 12.69 8.99
N SER A 339 1.09 12.64 8.61
CA SER A 339 0.18 11.52 8.84
C SER A 339 -0.82 11.48 7.71
N LEU A 340 -1.33 10.30 7.36
CA LEU A 340 -2.41 10.12 6.40
C LEU A 340 -3.67 10.90 6.83
N ALA A 341 -3.99 10.93 8.13
CA ALA A 341 -5.12 11.68 8.69
C ALA A 341 -5.05 13.18 8.36
N THR A 342 -3.83 13.73 8.36
CA THR A 342 -3.56 15.15 8.09
C THR A 342 -2.91 15.38 6.72
N ASP A 343 -3.03 14.42 5.82
CA ASP A 343 -2.43 14.46 4.49
C ASP A 343 -2.82 15.74 3.74
N LYS A 344 -1.81 16.36 3.12
CA LYS A 344 -1.92 17.63 2.39
C LYS A 344 -1.72 17.45 0.89
N GLY A 345 -1.58 16.23 0.42
CA GLY A 345 -1.18 15.95 -0.96
C GLY A 345 0.33 15.74 -1.08
N ARG A 346 0.74 15.27 -2.26
CA ARG A 346 2.14 15.17 -2.66
C ARG A 346 2.80 16.55 -2.81
N ASP A 347 4.12 16.54 -2.91
CA ASP A 347 4.88 17.67 -3.42
C ASP A 347 4.53 17.97 -4.89
N ARG A 348 4.96 19.14 -5.34
CA ARG A 348 4.71 19.62 -6.71
C ARG A 348 5.35 18.70 -7.73
N LEU A 349 4.59 18.37 -8.77
CA LEU A 349 5.02 17.50 -9.86
C LEU A 349 4.84 18.23 -11.18
N PHE A 350 5.91 18.23 -11.97
CA PHE A 350 5.84 18.75 -13.32
C PHE A 350 5.47 17.61 -14.28
N VAL A 351 4.27 17.69 -14.85
CA VAL A 351 3.74 16.66 -15.75
C VAL A 351 3.73 17.18 -17.18
N GLU A 352 4.47 16.51 -18.06
CA GLU A 352 4.49 16.77 -19.50
C GLU A 352 4.29 15.47 -20.29
N ASP A 353 3.88 15.63 -21.54
CA ASP A 353 3.90 14.55 -22.52
C ASP A 353 5.28 14.50 -23.17
N GLU A 354 5.80 13.30 -23.45
CA GLU A 354 7.07 13.12 -24.16
C GLU A 354 6.93 13.35 -25.68
N ARG A 355 5.69 13.35 -26.19
CA ARG A 355 5.39 13.46 -27.63
C ARG A 355 4.38 14.55 -27.95
N ASP A 356 4.61 15.23 -29.07
CA ASP A 356 3.72 16.30 -29.56
C ASP A 356 2.35 15.79 -30.04
N ASP A 357 2.24 14.51 -30.43
CA ASP A 357 1.00 13.92 -30.96
C ASP A 357 0.11 13.28 -29.87
N CYS A 358 0.51 13.36 -28.60
CA CYS A 358 -0.22 12.82 -27.46
C CYS A 358 -1.69 13.29 -27.39
N PRO A 359 -2.04 14.58 -27.53
CA PRO A 359 -3.44 15.01 -27.44
C PRO A 359 -4.32 14.36 -28.52
N SER A 360 -3.84 14.31 -29.76
CA SER A 360 -4.57 13.74 -30.89
C SER A 360 -4.79 12.23 -30.76
N LEU A 361 -3.78 11.51 -30.26
CA LEU A 361 -3.88 10.06 -30.06
C LEU A 361 -4.70 9.70 -28.80
N ALA A 362 -4.66 10.54 -27.76
CA ALA A 362 -5.54 10.40 -26.60
C ALA A 362 -7.02 10.52 -27.01
N GLU A 363 -7.38 11.48 -27.86
CA GLU A 363 -8.73 11.62 -28.43
C GLU A 363 -9.17 10.39 -29.25
N GLN A 364 -8.22 9.62 -29.79
CA GLN A 364 -8.48 8.35 -30.51
C GLN A 364 -8.61 7.14 -29.56
N GLY A 365 -8.52 7.37 -28.24
CA GLY A 365 -8.60 6.35 -27.21
C GLY A 365 -7.38 5.44 -27.17
N MET A 366 -6.19 5.97 -27.46
CA MET A 366 -4.95 5.18 -27.43
C MET A 366 -4.44 4.93 -26.00
N CYS A 367 -4.80 5.78 -25.04
CA CYS A 367 -4.39 5.65 -23.64
C CYS A 367 -4.77 4.31 -23.01
N ASP A 368 -5.94 3.76 -23.36
CA ASP A 368 -6.41 2.50 -22.81
C ASP A 368 -6.03 1.29 -23.69
N LYS A 369 -5.44 1.52 -24.87
CA LYS A 369 -5.10 0.47 -25.87
C LYS A 369 -3.61 0.16 -25.94
N SER A 370 -2.76 1.10 -25.53
CA SER A 370 -1.30 0.94 -25.59
C SER A 370 -0.67 1.50 -24.32
N LEU A 371 -0.07 0.61 -23.53
CA LEU A 371 0.64 0.99 -22.31
C LEU A 371 1.87 1.85 -22.62
N GLU A 372 2.59 1.53 -23.70
CA GLU A 372 3.71 2.34 -24.20
C GLU A 372 3.25 3.78 -24.47
N PHE A 373 2.17 3.95 -25.23
CA PHE A 373 1.61 5.28 -25.52
C PHE A 373 1.16 6.00 -24.25
N ARG A 374 0.51 5.29 -23.32
CA ARG A 374 0.08 5.87 -22.04
C ARG A 374 1.26 6.40 -21.23
N ASN A 375 2.37 5.69 -21.24
CA ASN A 375 3.57 6.07 -20.47
C ASN A 375 4.31 7.24 -21.11
N GLU A 376 4.27 7.38 -22.45
CA GLU A 376 4.84 8.54 -23.16
C GLU A 376 3.93 9.78 -23.10
N CYS A 377 2.64 9.62 -22.75
CA CYS A 377 1.62 10.67 -22.82
C CYS A 377 0.93 10.90 -21.48
N LEU A 378 1.72 11.05 -20.41
CA LEU A 378 1.24 11.10 -19.03
C LEU A 378 0.18 12.18 -18.80
N LYS A 379 0.33 13.35 -19.42
CA LYS A 379 -0.60 14.46 -19.27
C LYS A 379 -1.84 14.27 -20.13
N SER A 380 -1.67 14.01 -21.43
CA SER A 380 -2.79 13.84 -22.36
C SER A 380 -3.67 12.63 -22.02
N CYS A 381 -3.09 11.59 -21.46
CA CYS A 381 -3.83 10.42 -20.98
C CYS A 381 -4.39 10.57 -19.56
N ASN A 382 -4.20 11.74 -18.93
CA ASN A 382 -4.61 12.01 -17.56
C ASN A 382 -4.14 10.92 -16.59
N VAL A 383 -2.88 10.49 -16.75
CA VAL A 383 -2.22 9.55 -15.85
C VAL A 383 -1.90 10.28 -14.55
N PHE A 384 -1.22 11.42 -14.68
CA PHE A 384 -0.98 12.38 -13.61
C PHE A 384 -1.71 13.69 -13.88
N MET A 385 -2.12 14.36 -12.81
CA MET A 385 -2.73 15.69 -12.84
C MET A 385 -1.64 16.75 -12.68
N ASP A 386 -1.75 17.87 -13.40
CA ASP A 386 -0.97 19.06 -13.06
C ASP A 386 -1.34 19.57 -11.66
N ASP A 387 -0.44 20.32 -11.02
CA ASP A 387 -0.62 20.75 -9.63
C ASP A 387 -1.91 21.55 -9.39
N GLU A 388 -2.33 22.39 -10.34
CA GLU A 388 -3.57 23.19 -10.20
C GLU A 388 -4.78 22.26 -10.13
N THR A 389 -4.90 21.35 -11.10
CA THR A 389 -5.96 20.35 -11.16
C THR A 389 -5.91 19.40 -9.97
N TYR A 390 -4.71 18.98 -9.57
CA TYR A 390 -4.46 18.09 -8.44
C TYR A 390 -5.01 18.67 -7.14
N TYR A 391 -4.59 19.88 -6.74
CA TYR A 391 -5.02 20.45 -5.47
C TYR A 391 -6.48 20.92 -5.48
N GLU A 392 -7.04 21.31 -6.64
CA GLU A 392 -8.48 21.54 -6.76
C GLU A 392 -9.26 20.24 -6.51
N THR A 393 -8.82 19.15 -7.12
CA THR A 393 -9.43 17.82 -7.00
C THR A 393 -9.31 17.29 -5.58
N LEU A 394 -8.11 17.37 -4.99
CA LEU A 394 -7.87 16.95 -3.61
C LEU A 394 -8.75 17.74 -2.64
N GLY A 395 -8.91 19.05 -2.86
CA GLY A 395 -9.83 19.88 -2.07
C GLY A 395 -11.28 19.38 -2.11
N LYS A 396 -11.75 18.93 -3.28
CA LYS A 396 -13.09 18.33 -3.44
C LYS A 396 -13.20 16.98 -2.73
N ILE A 397 -12.22 16.08 -2.92
CA ILE A 397 -12.19 14.75 -2.30
C ILE A 397 -12.20 14.87 -0.77
N LEU A 398 -11.34 15.73 -0.22
CA LEU A 398 -11.15 15.87 1.22
C LEU A 398 -12.19 16.79 1.87
N ASN A 399 -13.13 17.37 1.10
CA ASN A 399 -14.07 18.42 1.53
C ASN A 399 -13.34 19.58 2.25
N TRP A 400 -12.21 20.02 1.71
CA TRP A 400 -11.48 21.14 2.28
C TRP A 400 -12.26 22.45 2.17
N PRO A 401 -12.15 23.35 3.17
CA PRO A 401 -12.66 24.70 3.01
C PRO A 401 -11.98 25.34 1.80
N THR A 402 -12.78 25.99 0.95
CA THR A 402 -12.33 26.77 -0.20
C THR A 402 -11.31 27.83 0.24
N GLU A 403 -10.48 28.32 -0.66
CA GLU A 403 -9.48 29.37 -0.35
C GLU A 403 -10.15 30.64 0.26
N LYS A 404 -11.40 30.90 -0.14
CA LYS A 404 -12.26 31.96 0.42
C LYS A 404 -12.72 31.69 1.86
N GLU A 405 -12.79 30.43 2.28
CA GLU A 405 -13.11 30.05 3.67
C GLU A 405 -11.86 29.96 4.56
N ARG A 406 -10.67 29.89 3.95
CA ARG A 406 -9.38 29.90 4.66
C ARG A 406 -8.80 31.31 4.87
N SER A 407 -9.17 32.26 4.00
CA SER A 407 -8.79 33.69 4.08
C SER A 407 -9.78 34.52 4.89
#